data_AF-A0A8S3VZ71-F1
#
_entry.id   AF-A0A8S3VZ71-F1
#
_cell.length_a   1.000
_cell.length_b   1.000
_cell.length_c   1.000
_cell.angle_alpha   90.00
_cell.angle_beta   90.00
_cell.angle_gamma   90.00
#
_symmetry.space_group_name_H-M   'P 1'
#
loop_
_entity.id
_entity.type
_entity.pdbx_description
1 polymer ?
#
loop_
_entity_poly.entity_id
_entity_poly.type
_entity_poly.pdbx_seq_one_letter_code
_entity_poly.pdbx_strand_id
1 'polypeptide(L)'
;MVLKSKKFEVTKMKITIKKIKYKPRSKRSGLNFPIGRAPKILHTGYYPRRIRRESLAYLRAALDCLTAESLNSKVAKAVRQW
;
A
#
# COMPACT_ATOMS: atom_id res chain seq x y z
N MET A 1 -21.99 -20.64 -56.42
CA MET A 1 -21.04 -20.74 -55.28
C MET A 1 -21.01 -19.40 -54.57
N VAL A 2 -21.57 -19.35 -53.36
CA VAL A 2 -21.83 -18.14 -52.56
C VAL A 2 -20.77 -18.05 -51.50
N LEU A 3 -19.96 -16.98 -51.44
CA LEU A 3 -19.45 -16.45 -50.17
C LEU A 3 -19.23 -14.94 -50.30
N LYS A 4 -20.24 -14.22 -49.82
CA LYS A 4 -20.30 -12.76 -49.67
C LYS A 4 -19.23 -12.32 -48.67
N SER A 5 -18.38 -11.38 -49.06
CA SER A 5 -17.33 -10.79 -48.23
C SER A 5 -17.92 -10.18 -46.97
N LYS A 6 -17.87 -10.92 -45.86
CA LYS A 6 -18.19 -10.38 -44.54
C LYS A 6 -16.98 -9.55 -44.12
N LYS A 7 -17.02 -8.26 -44.45
CA LYS A 7 -16.35 -7.23 -43.65
C LYS A 7 -16.79 -7.51 -42.22
N PHE A 8 -15.95 -8.18 -41.45
CA PHE A 8 -16.06 -8.22 -40.01
C PHE A 8 -15.81 -6.79 -39.55
N GLU A 9 -16.87 -6.01 -39.56
CA GLU A 9 -17.06 -4.91 -38.64
C GLU A 9 -16.78 -5.47 -37.24
N VAL A 10 -15.52 -5.42 -36.83
CA VAL A 10 -15.13 -5.44 -35.43
C VAL A 10 -15.53 -4.05 -34.90
N THR A 11 -16.84 -3.82 -34.90
CA THR A 11 -17.49 -2.67 -34.31
C THR A 11 -17.22 -2.75 -32.82
N LYS A 12 -16.27 -1.93 -32.39
CA LYS A 12 -16.24 -1.26 -31.08
C LYS A 12 -16.65 -2.15 -29.90
N MET A 13 -15.89 -3.20 -29.61
CA MET A 13 -15.91 -3.75 -28.25
C MET A 13 -15.17 -2.78 -27.33
N LYS A 14 -15.93 -1.85 -26.74
CA LYS A 14 -15.47 -0.92 -25.71
C LYS A 14 -15.19 -1.74 -24.44
N ILE A 15 -13.99 -2.30 -24.35
CA ILE A 15 -13.49 -3.01 -23.17
C ILE A 15 -13.44 -1.99 -22.03
N THR A 16 -14.52 -1.94 -21.26
CA THR A 16 -14.59 -1.06 -20.10
C THR A 16 -13.86 -1.78 -18.98
N ILE A 17 -12.54 -1.58 -18.89
CA ILE A 17 -11.72 -2.09 -17.79
C ILE A 17 -12.23 -1.39 -16.52
N LYS A 18 -13.14 -2.04 -15.78
CA LYS A 18 -13.50 -1.61 -14.42
C LYS A 18 -12.21 -1.66 -13.60
N LYS A 19 -11.61 -0.49 -13.34
CA LYS A 19 -10.46 -0.35 -12.43
C LYS A 19 -10.85 -0.94 -11.08
N ILE A 20 -10.32 -2.11 -10.75
CA ILE A 20 -10.46 -2.71 -9.42
C ILE A 20 -9.74 -1.77 -8.45
N LYS A 21 -10.49 -1.08 -7.58
CA LYS A 21 -9.92 -0.17 -6.58
C LYS A 21 -9.08 -0.98 -5.59
N TYR A 22 -7.75 -0.92 -5.73
CA TYR A 22 -6.85 -1.62 -4.82
C TYR A 22 -6.74 -0.87 -3.49
N LYS A 23 -7.24 -1.46 -2.39
CA LYS A 23 -6.99 -0.93 -1.04
C LYS A 23 -5.54 -1.24 -0.63
N PRO A 24 -4.71 -0.22 -0.33
CA PRO A 24 -3.33 -0.43 0.07
C PRO A 24 -3.25 -1.19 1.40
N ARG A 25 -2.16 -1.95 1.59
CA ARG A 25 -1.99 -2.86 2.74
C ARG A 25 -1.97 -2.13 4.09
N SER A 26 -1.48 -0.88 4.13
CA SER A 26 -1.53 0.02 5.29
C SER A 26 -2.97 0.35 5.70
N LYS A 27 -3.84 0.65 4.72
CA LYS A 27 -5.25 0.95 4.97
C LYS A 27 -6.05 -0.26 5.46
N ARG A 28 -5.56 -1.50 5.24
CA ARG A 28 -6.16 -2.73 5.77
C ARG A 28 -5.75 -3.03 7.21
N SER A 29 -4.64 -2.46 7.69
CA SER A 29 -4.15 -2.69 9.05
C SER A 29 -4.41 -1.51 10.00
N GLY A 30 -4.97 -0.41 9.50
CA GLY A 30 -5.18 0.82 10.29
C GLY A 30 -3.90 1.56 10.68
N LEU A 31 -2.76 1.31 10.02
CA LEU A 31 -1.46 1.92 10.38
C LEU A 31 -1.06 2.97 9.34
N ASN A 32 -0.55 4.12 9.79
CA ASN A 32 -0.31 5.30 8.93
C ASN A 32 0.79 5.12 7.88
N PHE A 33 1.84 4.39 8.20
CA PHE A 33 3.04 4.26 7.41
C PHE A 33 3.23 2.87 6.73
N PRO A 34 4.19 2.72 5.80
CA PRO A 34 3.97 1.89 4.62
C PRO A 34 4.26 0.39 4.82
N ILE A 35 3.21 -0.41 5.05
CA ILE A 35 3.32 -1.87 5.18
C ILE A 35 3.65 -2.59 3.87
N GLY A 36 3.30 -2.02 2.73
CA GLY A 36 3.61 -2.61 1.43
C GLY A 36 5.08 -2.53 1.04
N ARG A 37 5.81 -1.52 1.55
CA ARG A 37 7.21 -1.25 1.19
C ARG A 37 8.20 -1.81 2.20
N ALA A 38 7.80 -1.93 3.47
CA ALA A 38 8.61 -2.51 4.54
C ALA A 38 9.24 -3.88 4.19
N PRO A 39 8.53 -4.88 3.62
CA PRO A 39 9.18 -6.13 3.23
C PRO A 39 10.23 -5.94 2.14
N LYS A 40 10.00 -5.03 1.18
CA LYS A 40 10.99 -4.75 0.13
C LYS A 40 12.27 -4.19 0.75
N ILE A 41 12.15 -3.25 1.69
CA ILE A 41 13.28 -2.65 2.42
C ILE A 41 14.04 -3.71 3.22
N LEU A 42 13.33 -4.57 3.96
CA LEU A 42 13.96 -5.63 4.76
C LEU A 42 14.64 -6.68 3.86
N HIS A 43 14.07 -7.02 2.72
CA HIS A 43 14.67 -7.96 1.77
C HIS A 43 15.86 -7.39 1.00
N THR A 44 16.03 -6.07 0.92
CA THR A 44 17.27 -5.44 0.46
C THR A 44 18.36 -5.35 1.53
N GLY A 45 18.06 -5.64 2.79
CA GLY A 45 19.04 -5.68 3.88
C GLY A 45 19.47 -7.11 4.26
N TYR A 46 20.17 -7.24 5.38
CA TYR A 46 20.65 -8.53 5.93
C TYR A 46 19.57 -9.37 6.65
N TYR A 47 18.29 -9.17 6.31
CA TYR A 47 17.18 -9.92 6.93
C TYR A 47 16.84 -11.19 6.13
N PRO A 48 16.26 -12.21 6.78
CA PRO A 48 15.92 -13.46 6.12
C PRO A 48 14.95 -13.26 4.94
N ARG A 49 15.11 -14.10 3.91
CA ARG A 49 14.35 -14.06 2.66
C ARG A 49 12.84 -14.25 2.84
N ARG A 50 12.37 -14.78 3.98
CA ARG A 50 10.95 -14.92 4.31
C ARG A 50 10.67 -14.22 5.64
N ILE A 51 9.78 -13.24 5.61
CA ILE A 51 9.34 -12.50 6.78
C ILE A 51 7.83 -12.68 6.92
N ARG A 52 7.36 -13.09 8.11
CA ARG A 52 5.92 -13.20 8.38
C ARG A 52 5.28 -11.83 8.28
N ARG A 53 4.07 -11.77 7.72
CA ARG A 53 3.30 -10.53 7.63
C ARG A 53 3.06 -9.88 9.00
N GLU A 54 3.00 -10.67 10.06
CA GLU A 54 2.85 -10.22 11.45
C GLU A 54 4.08 -9.45 11.95
N SER A 55 5.29 -9.92 11.63
CA SER A 55 6.55 -9.23 11.99
C SER A 55 6.59 -7.81 11.41
N LEU A 56 6.13 -7.66 10.17
CA LEU A 56 6.01 -6.35 9.52
C LEU A 56 4.97 -5.44 10.20
N ALA A 57 3.87 -6.00 10.69
CA ALA A 57 2.86 -5.24 11.42
C ALA A 57 3.36 -4.81 12.81
N TYR A 58 4.14 -5.66 13.47
CA TYR A 58 4.77 -5.37 14.77
C TYR A 58 5.79 -4.25 14.69
N LEU A 59 6.76 -4.37 13.78
CA LEU A 59 7.80 -3.35 13.59
C LEU A 59 7.19 -2.00 13.20
N ARG A 60 6.11 -2.06 12.40
CA ARG A 60 5.34 -0.89 12.00
C ARG A 60 4.69 -0.20 13.20
N ALA A 61 4.02 -0.94 14.08
CA ALA A 61 3.36 -0.41 15.27
C ALA A 61 4.36 0.21 16.25
N ALA A 62 5.51 -0.44 16.45
CA ALA A 62 6.59 0.10 17.28
C ALA A 62 7.10 1.45 16.77
N LEU A 63 7.35 1.57 15.46
CA LEU A 63 7.75 2.84 14.85
C LEU A 63 6.66 3.91 14.94
N ASP A 64 5.40 3.54 14.74
CA ASP A 64 4.25 4.46 14.83
C ASP A 64 4.15 5.07 16.23
N CYS A 65 4.30 4.23 17.26
CA CYS A 65 4.23 4.64 18.65
C CYS A 65 5.36 5.63 19.00
N LEU A 66 6.60 5.31 18.64
CA LEU A 66 7.74 6.20 18.88
C LEU A 66 7.61 7.54 18.14
N THR A 67 7.10 7.54 16.91
CA THR A 67 6.84 8.78 16.19
C THR A 67 5.71 9.61 16.81
N ALA A 68 4.66 8.96 17.30
CA ALA A 68 3.56 9.64 17.96
C ALA A 68 4.03 10.30 19.27
N GLU A 69 4.84 9.60 20.06
CA GLU A 69 5.39 10.11 21.31
C GLU A 69 6.38 11.27 21.10
N SER A 70 7.29 11.14 20.12
CA SER A 70 8.23 12.21 19.76
C SER A 70 7.54 13.44 19.15
N LEU A 71 6.40 13.26 18.45
CA LEU A 71 5.60 14.38 17.95
C LEU A 71 4.80 15.05 19.07
N ASN A 72 4.13 14.26 19.90
CA ASN A 72 3.31 14.74 21.01
C ASN A 72 4.15 15.53 22.02
N SER A 73 5.35 15.06 22.34
CA SER A 73 6.26 15.74 23.27
C SER A 73 6.74 17.11 22.76
N LYS A 74 6.92 17.30 21.44
CA LYS A 74 7.27 18.60 20.86
C LYS A 74 6.10 19.60 20.94
N VAL A 75 4.89 19.14 20.62
CA VAL A 75 3.68 19.96 20.69
C VAL A 75 3.37 20.35 22.14
N ALA A 76 3.43 19.39 23.07
CA ALA A 76 3.19 19.64 24.49
C ALA A 76 4.18 20.64 25.11
N LYS A 77 5.45 20.63 24.67
CA LYS A 77 6.44 21.63 25.08
C LYS A 77 6.15 23.02 24.51
N ALA A 78 5.75 23.10 23.23
CA ALA A 78 5.39 24.35 22.60
C ALA A 78 4.15 25.00 23.25
N VAL A 79 3.15 24.18 23.61
CA VAL A 79 1.94 24.65 24.31
C VAL A 79 2.23 25.08 25.76
N ARG A 80 3.21 24.47 26.44
CA ARG A 80 3.64 24.89 27.78
C ARG A 80 4.51 26.15 27.80
N GLN A 81 4.99 26.61 26.64
CA GLN A 81 5.85 27.80 26.51
C GLN A 81 5.07 29.04 26.02
N TRP A 82 3.75 28.94 25.96
CA TRP A 82 2.80 30.04 25.76
C TRP A 82 1.98 30.22 27.03
#